data_AF-A0AAV0GSY4-F1
#
_entry.id   AF-A0AAV0GSY4-F1
#
_cell.length_a   1.000
_cell.length_b   1.000
_cell.length_c   1.000
_cell.angle_alpha   90.00
_cell.angle_beta   90.00
_cell.angle_gamma   90.00
#
_symmetry.space_group_name_H-M   'P 1'
#
loop_
_entity.id
_entity.type
_entity.pdbx_description
1 polymer ?
#
loop_
_entity_poly.entity_id
_entity_poly.type
_entity_poly.pdbx_seq_one_letter_code
_entity_poly.pdbx_strand_id
1 'polypeptide(L)'
;MRVDEIRKLQRAEGPATVLAIGTATPPNCYHQSSFPDFYFRATNSDTDLKAKFQRICEKSKIRKRYLHVTEELLQENPNMGSYSAPSLDARQEMMTVEVPKLGKEAATRAIKEWAQPKSKLTHLGAIEGFTREAGLVYHLSKRLPELISENIEKCLVEAFRPLGISDWNSIFWAVHPGGPKILDRVEERLGLEPEKLRPTRHVLAEYGNMWSGSVVFVLDEIRRRSVKNGSRTVGDGLDCGVLLGFGPGLTVETVVLRALI
;
A
#
# COMPACT_ATOMS: atom_id res chain seq x y z
N MET A 1 29.78 -17.72 -30.56
CA MET A 1 29.08 -17.90 -29.28
C MET A 1 27.67 -18.41 -29.58
N ARG A 2 27.24 -19.51 -28.96
CA ARG A 2 25.89 -20.06 -29.15
C ARG A 2 24.87 -19.23 -28.37
N VAL A 3 23.61 -19.22 -28.79
CA VAL A 3 22.54 -18.45 -28.13
C VAL A 3 22.44 -18.78 -26.63
N ASP A 4 22.66 -20.05 -26.25
CA ASP A 4 22.61 -20.46 -24.85
C ASP A 4 23.75 -19.90 -24.00
N GLU A 5 24.94 -19.71 -24.58
CA GLU A 5 26.08 -19.08 -23.91
C GLU A 5 25.80 -17.59 -23.66
N ILE A 6 25.21 -16.90 -24.66
CA ILE A 6 24.77 -15.50 -24.52
C ILE A 6 23.72 -15.38 -23.40
N ARG A 7 22.70 -16.25 -23.40
CA ARG A 7 21.63 -16.24 -22.40
C ARG A 7 22.15 -16.48 -20.98
N LYS A 8 23.15 -17.34 -20.82
CA LYS A 8 23.78 -17.58 -19.51
C LYS A 8 24.53 -16.34 -19.03
N LEU A 9 25.31 -15.71 -19.90
CA LEU A 9 26.07 -14.50 -19.57
C LEU A 9 25.20 -13.28 -19.22
N GLN A 10 23.96 -13.23 -19.73
CA GLN A 10 23.01 -12.15 -19.45
C GLN A 10 22.21 -12.32 -18.15
N ARG A 11 22.24 -13.49 -17.52
CA ARG A 11 21.52 -13.73 -16.26
C ARG A 11 22.30 -13.18 -15.07
N ALA A 12 21.59 -12.55 -14.14
CA ALA A 12 22.15 -12.21 -12.85
C ALA A 12 22.36 -13.47 -12.00
N GLU A 13 23.40 -13.45 -11.15
CA GLU A 13 23.59 -14.44 -10.10
C GLU A 13 22.90 -13.97 -8.80
N GLY A 14 22.24 -14.90 -8.11
CA GLY A 14 21.54 -14.62 -6.85
C GLY A 14 20.11 -14.07 -7.00
N PRO A 15 19.41 -13.87 -5.87
CA PRO A 15 18.03 -13.38 -5.86
C PRO A 15 17.96 -11.86 -6.03
N ALA A 16 16.82 -11.37 -6.54
CA ALA A 16 16.50 -9.95 -6.52
C ALA A 16 16.42 -9.45 -5.07
N THR A 17 17.06 -8.31 -4.79
CA THR A 17 17.16 -7.73 -3.44
C THR A 17 16.66 -6.29 -3.47
N VAL A 18 15.93 -5.88 -2.43
CA VAL A 18 15.51 -4.48 -2.24
C VAL A 18 16.71 -3.67 -1.76
N LEU A 19 17.26 -2.82 -2.62
CA LEU A 19 18.49 -2.05 -2.31
C LEU A 19 18.22 -0.71 -1.63
N ALA A 20 17.03 -0.15 -1.83
CA ALA A 20 16.60 1.10 -1.20
C ALA A 20 15.08 1.23 -1.26
N ILE A 21 14.51 1.96 -0.31
CA ILE A 21 13.08 2.30 -0.32
C ILE A 21 12.92 3.81 -0.13
N GLY A 22 12.09 4.42 -0.98
CA GLY A 22 11.72 5.83 -0.87
C GLY A 22 10.22 5.98 -0.95
N THR A 23 9.67 6.80 -0.05
CA THR A 23 8.23 7.09 0.04
C THR A 23 7.98 8.59 -0.01
N ALA A 24 6.87 9.01 -0.60
CA ALA A 24 6.42 10.41 -0.63
C ALA A 24 4.90 10.47 -0.50
N THR A 25 4.39 11.58 0.03
CA THR A 25 2.96 11.85 0.18
C THR A 25 2.65 13.24 -0.35
N PRO A 26 1.41 13.52 -0.79
CA PRO A 26 0.96 14.88 -1.05
C PRO A 26 1.13 15.78 0.19
N PRO A 27 1.19 17.11 0.03
CA PRO A 27 1.46 18.02 1.13
C PRO A 27 0.27 18.18 2.10
N ASN A 28 -0.98 18.00 1.62
CA ASN A 28 -2.16 18.32 2.42
C ASN A 28 -2.53 17.16 3.34
N CYS A 29 -2.40 17.39 4.66
CA CYS A 29 -2.72 16.42 5.70
C CYS A 29 -4.15 16.63 6.22
N TYR A 30 -4.96 15.57 6.19
CA TYR A 30 -6.32 15.55 6.69
C TYR A 30 -6.44 14.60 7.88
N HIS A 31 -6.85 15.12 9.02
CA HIS A 31 -7.13 14.30 10.20
C HIS A 31 -8.48 13.60 10.05
N GLN A 32 -8.51 12.31 10.40
CA GLN A 32 -9.71 11.49 10.25
C GLN A 32 -10.87 11.98 11.13
N SER A 33 -10.55 12.61 12.28
CA SER A 33 -11.53 13.17 13.21
C SER A 33 -12.34 14.32 12.62
N SER A 34 -11.73 15.16 11.77
CA SER A 34 -12.40 16.30 11.12
C SER A 34 -12.74 16.04 9.64
N PHE A 35 -12.36 14.87 9.11
CA PHE A 35 -12.61 14.53 7.71
C PHE A 35 -14.09 14.51 7.31
N PRO A 36 -15.04 14.03 8.15
CA PRO A 36 -16.46 14.14 7.83
C PRO A 36 -16.93 15.58 7.62
N ASP A 37 -16.43 16.53 8.41
CA ASP A 37 -16.81 17.95 8.26
C ASP A 37 -16.27 18.54 6.97
N PHE A 38 -15.00 18.28 6.67
CA PHE A 38 -14.39 18.68 5.40
C PHE A 38 -15.15 18.08 4.21
N TYR A 39 -15.39 16.76 4.22
CA TYR A 39 -16.02 16.07 3.10
C TYR A 39 -17.41 16.64 2.78
N PHE A 40 -18.31 16.69 3.75
CA PHE A 40 -19.68 17.15 3.52
C PHE A 40 -19.77 18.63 3.13
N ARG A 41 -18.85 19.47 3.67
CA ARG A 41 -18.74 20.87 3.25
C ARG A 41 -18.26 20.99 1.82
N ALA A 42 -17.12 20.37 1.50
CA ALA A 42 -16.48 20.50 0.20
C ALA A 42 -17.28 19.87 -0.95
N THR A 43 -18.13 18.88 -0.67
CA THR A 43 -19.01 18.23 -1.68
C THR A 43 -20.45 18.75 -1.65
N ASN A 44 -20.74 19.79 -0.86
CA ASN A 44 -22.08 20.37 -0.68
C ASN A 44 -23.18 19.30 -0.51
N SER A 45 -22.89 18.29 0.34
CA SER A 45 -23.72 17.08 0.45
C SER A 45 -24.71 17.17 1.59
N ASP A 46 -25.86 16.50 1.42
CA ASP A 46 -26.89 16.36 2.44
C ASP A 46 -26.33 15.74 3.74
N THR A 47 -26.60 16.38 4.87
CA THR A 47 -26.09 15.99 6.19
C THR A 47 -26.70 14.70 6.75
N ASP A 48 -27.79 14.18 6.18
CA ASP A 48 -28.45 12.95 6.67
C ASP A 48 -27.52 11.73 6.67
N LEU A 49 -26.56 11.69 5.73
CA LEU A 49 -25.55 10.62 5.66
C LEU A 49 -24.30 10.90 6.50
N LYS A 50 -24.14 12.11 7.05
CA LYS A 50 -22.92 12.54 7.75
C LYS A 50 -22.65 11.70 8.99
N ALA A 51 -23.68 11.44 9.79
CA ALA A 51 -23.55 10.60 11.00
C ALA A 51 -23.09 9.18 10.67
N LYS A 52 -23.52 8.61 9.53
CA LYS A 52 -23.08 7.29 9.08
C LYS A 52 -21.62 7.34 8.63
N PHE A 53 -21.22 8.35 7.86
CA PHE A 53 -19.85 8.52 7.40
C PHE A 53 -18.89 8.75 8.57
N GLN A 54 -19.29 9.54 9.56
CA GLN A 54 -18.51 9.76 10.79
C GLN A 54 -18.23 8.44 11.53
N ARG A 55 -19.24 7.58 11.72
CA ARG A 55 -19.04 6.26 12.33
C ARG A 55 -18.10 5.36 11.52
N ILE A 56 -18.09 5.48 10.18
CA ILE A 56 -17.15 4.77 9.32
C ILE A 56 -15.72 5.30 9.57
N CYS A 57 -15.54 6.62 9.63
CA CYS A 57 -14.26 7.25 9.91
C CYS A 57 -13.72 6.87 11.30
N GLU A 58 -14.55 6.87 12.34
CA GLU A 58 -14.16 6.47 13.70
C GLU A 58 -13.71 5.00 13.77
N LYS A 59 -14.37 4.12 13.02
CA LYS A 59 -14.05 2.69 12.98
C LYS A 59 -12.96 2.32 11.97
N SER A 60 -12.47 3.26 11.16
CA SER A 60 -11.48 2.95 10.12
C SER A 60 -10.08 2.69 10.65
N LYS A 61 -9.81 3.08 11.91
CA LYS A 61 -8.47 3.05 12.54
C LYS A 61 -7.43 3.93 11.83
N ILE A 62 -7.87 4.77 10.90
CA ILE A 62 -7.05 5.79 10.24
C ILE A 62 -7.02 7.01 11.16
N ARG A 63 -5.85 7.60 11.39
CA ARG A 63 -5.69 8.84 12.15
C ARG A 63 -5.60 10.04 11.23
N LYS A 64 -4.85 9.93 10.14
CA LYS A 64 -4.69 10.98 9.14
C LYS A 64 -4.43 10.40 7.74
N ARG A 65 -4.62 11.23 6.71
CA ARG A 65 -4.38 10.90 5.30
C ARG A 65 -3.76 12.10 4.60
N TYR A 66 -3.06 11.86 3.49
CA TYR A 66 -2.46 12.89 2.67
C TYR A 66 -3.10 12.90 1.29
N LEU A 67 -3.70 14.02 0.89
CA LEU A 67 -4.48 14.11 -0.35
C LEU A 67 -3.97 15.25 -1.24
N HIS A 68 -3.99 15.04 -2.55
CA HIS A 68 -3.79 16.14 -3.50
C HIS A 68 -5.05 17.00 -3.63
N VAL A 69 -6.23 16.38 -3.54
CA VAL A 69 -7.53 17.07 -3.61
C VAL A 69 -7.71 17.98 -2.39
N THR A 70 -7.86 19.28 -2.65
CA THR A 70 -8.17 20.31 -1.65
C THR A 70 -9.58 20.89 -1.84
N GLU A 71 -10.01 21.77 -0.92
CA GLU A 71 -11.30 22.46 -1.04
C GLU A 71 -11.29 23.42 -2.23
N GLU A 72 -10.18 24.15 -2.42
CA GLU A 72 -9.97 25.08 -3.54
C GLU A 72 -10.04 24.35 -4.87
N LEU A 73 -9.39 23.18 -4.97
CA LEU A 73 -9.43 22.36 -6.18
C LEU A 73 -10.85 21.91 -6.52
N LEU A 74 -11.64 21.54 -5.50
CA LEU A 74 -13.04 21.15 -5.69
C LEU A 74 -13.94 22.34 -6.06
N GLN A 75 -13.63 23.55 -5.58
CA GLN A 75 -14.31 24.78 -5.98
C GLN A 75 -14.03 25.14 -7.45
N GLU A 76 -12.79 24.97 -7.91
CA GLU A 76 -12.40 25.14 -9.31
C GLU A 76 -12.99 24.04 -10.22
N ASN A 77 -13.23 22.85 -9.67
CA ASN A 77 -13.70 21.67 -10.40
C ASN A 77 -14.97 21.08 -9.77
N PRO A 78 -16.12 21.78 -9.77
CA PRO A 78 -17.30 21.39 -8.99
C PRO A 78 -17.87 20.02 -9.38
N ASN A 79 -17.74 19.60 -10.64
CA ASN A 79 -18.16 18.26 -11.08
C ASN A 79 -17.39 17.13 -10.37
N MET A 80 -16.17 17.39 -9.87
CA MET A 80 -15.43 16.39 -9.09
C MET A 80 -16.06 16.10 -7.72
N GLY A 81 -16.78 17.08 -7.15
CA GLY A 81 -17.51 16.95 -5.89
C GLY A 81 -18.94 16.42 -6.04
N SER A 82 -19.47 16.36 -7.28
CA SER A 82 -20.83 15.92 -7.56
C SER A 82 -20.88 14.43 -7.96
N TYR A 83 -21.88 13.72 -7.43
CA TYR A 83 -22.04 12.29 -7.71
C TYR A 83 -22.44 12.06 -9.17
N SER A 84 -21.69 11.19 -9.87
CA SER A 84 -21.92 10.81 -11.27
C SER A 84 -21.83 11.94 -12.32
N ALA A 85 -21.43 13.16 -11.92
CA ALA A 85 -21.17 14.23 -12.89
C ALA A 85 -19.92 13.92 -13.72
N PRO A 86 -19.91 14.30 -15.03
CA PRO A 86 -18.75 14.11 -15.89
C PRO A 86 -17.57 14.92 -15.34
N SER A 87 -16.52 14.20 -14.95
CA SER A 87 -15.35 14.78 -14.28
C SER A 87 -14.05 14.07 -14.66
N LEU A 88 -14.09 13.17 -15.65
CA LEU A 88 -12.93 12.41 -16.10
C LEU A 88 -11.78 13.32 -16.53
N ASP A 89 -12.04 14.31 -17.38
CA ASP A 89 -11.00 15.17 -17.94
C ASP A 89 -10.25 15.94 -16.84
N ALA A 90 -10.99 16.62 -15.94
CA ALA A 90 -10.39 17.33 -14.80
C ALA A 90 -9.57 16.40 -13.89
N ARG A 91 -10.04 15.17 -13.66
CA ARG A 91 -9.29 14.17 -12.87
C ARG A 91 -8.03 13.71 -13.61
N GLN A 92 -8.10 13.48 -14.92
CA GLN A 92 -6.97 13.06 -15.73
C GLN A 92 -5.91 14.17 -15.84
N GLU A 93 -6.32 15.42 -16.08
CA GLU A 93 -5.43 16.59 -16.09
C GLU A 93 -4.65 16.71 -14.78
N MET A 94 -5.33 16.57 -13.63
CA MET A 94 -4.64 16.52 -12.33
C MET A 94 -3.69 15.32 -12.21
N MET A 95 -4.19 14.10 -12.46
CA MET A 95 -3.42 12.87 -12.21
C MET A 95 -2.19 12.77 -13.12
N THR A 96 -2.31 13.13 -14.40
CA THR A 96 -1.20 13.09 -15.37
C THR A 96 -0.04 14.00 -14.97
N VAL A 97 -0.31 15.06 -14.22
CA VAL A 97 0.72 15.96 -13.69
C VAL A 97 1.23 15.51 -12.33
N GLU A 98 0.33 15.17 -11.41
CA GLU A 98 0.66 15.01 -9.99
C GLU A 98 1.18 13.61 -9.64
N VAL A 99 0.71 12.57 -10.34
CA VAL A 99 1.19 11.19 -10.13
C VAL A 99 2.69 11.08 -10.49
N PRO A 100 3.17 11.54 -11.66
CA PRO A 100 4.60 11.50 -11.97
C PRO A 100 5.45 12.37 -11.04
N LYS A 101 4.94 13.53 -10.58
CA LYS A 101 5.66 14.38 -9.60
C LYS A 101 5.88 13.63 -8.28
N LEU A 102 4.82 13.03 -7.74
CA LEU A 102 4.90 12.29 -6.48
C LEU A 102 5.78 11.03 -6.63
N GLY A 103 5.64 10.31 -7.74
CA GLY A 103 6.50 9.18 -8.08
C GLY A 103 7.98 9.58 -8.19
N LYS A 104 8.28 10.71 -8.84
CA LYS A 104 9.63 11.26 -8.93
C LYS A 104 10.20 11.61 -7.57
N GLU A 105 9.41 12.16 -6.66
CA GLU A 105 9.85 12.49 -5.30
C GLU A 105 10.24 11.22 -4.53
N ALA A 106 9.35 10.22 -4.50
CA ALA A 106 9.62 8.93 -3.85
C ALA A 106 10.85 8.23 -4.47
N ALA A 107 10.92 8.18 -5.80
CA ALA A 107 12.05 7.60 -6.52
C ALA A 107 13.37 8.35 -6.25
N THR A 108 13.33 9.67 -6.13
CA THR A 108 14.52 10.47 -5.82
C THR A 108 15.04 10.16 -4.41
N ARG A 109 14.15 9.95 -3.43
CA ARG A 109 14.53 9.51 -2.07
C ARG A 109 15.15 8.11 -2.10
N ALA A 110 14.55 7.17 -2.85
CA ALA A 110 15.09 5.81 -3.01
C ALA A 110 16.48 5.83 -3.68
N ILE A 111 16.65 6.59 -4.77
CA ILE A 111 17.93 6.72 -5.47
C ILE A 111 19.00 7.36 -4.58
N LYS A 112 18.62 8.35 -3.76
CA LYS A 112 19.52 8.98 -2.80
C LYS A 112 20.01 7.98 -1.75
N GLU A 113 19.12 7.14 -1.23
CA GLU A 113 19.48 6.07 -0.31
C GLU A 113 20.34 4.99 -0.98
N TRP A 114 20.00 4.60 -2.21
CA TRP A 114 20.75 3.61 -2.98
C TRP A 114 22.21 4.04 -3.24
N ALA A 115 22.47 5.35 -3.25
CA ALA A 115 23.79 5.95 -3.36
C ALA A 115 24.61 5.50 -4.60
N GLN A 116 23.92 5.19 -5.71
CA GLN A 116 24.52 4.89 -7.01
C GLN A 116 24.09 5.90 -8.08
N PRO A 117 24.87 6.05 -9.17
CA PRO A 117 24.49 6.93 -10.28
C PRO A 117 23.18 6.48 -10.94
N LYS A 118 22.30 7.45 -11.26
CA LYS A 118 21.04 7.19 -11.99
C LYS A 118 21.24 6.46 -13.32
N SER A 119 22.40 6.63 -13.96
CA SER A 119 22.78 5.94 -15.19
C SER A 119 22.88 4.41 -15.06
N LYS A 120 22.95 3.88 -13.82
CA LYS A 120 22.92 2.43 -13.56
C LYS A 120 21.50 1.86 -13.50
N LEU A 121 20.45 2.68 -13.56
CA LEU A 121 19.08 2.21 -13.67
C LEU A 121 18.85 1.68 -15.10
N THR A 122 18.45 0.42 -15.21
CA THR A 122 18.22 -0.24 -16.51
C THR A 122 16.75 -0.44 -16.83
N HIS A 123 15.88 -0.44 -15.82
CA HIS A 123 14.45 -0.69 -15.96
C HIS A 123 13.65 0.26 -15.07
N LEU A 124 12.50 0.71 -15.56
CA LEU A 124 11.51 1.47 -14.81
C LEU A 124 10.17 0.76 -14.94
N GLY A 125 9.58 0.38 -13.81
CA GLY A 125 8.22 -0.13 -13.73
C GLY A 125 7.29 0.93 -13.15
N ALA A 126 6.09 1.04 -13.70
CA ALA A 126 5.01 1.87 -13.18
C ALA A 126 3.70 1.09 -13.22
N ILE A 127 2.80 1.37 -12.27
CA ILE A 127 1.44 0.81 -12.23
C ILE A 127 0.49 1.94 -12.58
N GLU A 128 -0.30 1.75 -13.64
CA GLU A 128 -1.30 2.71 -14.11
C GLU A 128 -2.70 2.11 -14.03
N GLY A 129 -3.70 2.93 -13.75
CA GLY A 129 -5.11 2.54 -13.66
C GLY A 129 -5.96 3.36 -14.61
N PHE A 130 -6.97 2.73 -15.19
CA PHE A 130 -7.91 3.36 -16.14
C PHE A 130 -9.28 3.57 -15.49
N THR A 131 -10.00 4.61 -15.92
CA THR A 131 -11.25 5.06 -15.28
C THR A 131 -12.37 5.27 -16.32
N ARG A 132 -13.61 5.54 -15.86
CA ARG A 132 -14.80 5.83 -16.69
C ARG A 132 -15.10 7.34 -16.73
N GLU A 133 -16.11 7.78 -17.48
CA GLU A 133 -16.50 9.20 -17.61
C GLU A 133 -16.77 9.93 -16.28
N ALA A 134 -17.31 9.21 -15.28
CA ALA A 134 -17.52 9.71 -13.92
C ALA A 134 -16.29 9.50 -12.99
N GLY A 135 -15.13 9.17 -13.56
CA GLY A 135 -13.95 8.70 -12.85
C GLY A 135 -14.02 7.21 -12.50
N LEU A 136 -13.36 6.84 -11.40
CA LEU A 136 -13.21 5.46 -10.97
C LEU A 136 -14.28 5.07 -9.95
N VAL A 137 -15.13 4.09 -10.27
CA VAL A 137 -16.21 3.60 -9.41
C VAL A 137 -15.88 2.20 -8.92
N TYR A 138 -15.95 1.99 -7.61
CA TYR A 138 -15.70 0.68 -6.97
C TYR A 138 -16.95 0.13 -6.30
N HIS A 139 -17.19 -1.17 -6.50
CA HIS A 139 -18.14 -1.96 -5.73
C HIS A 139 -17.37 -2.91 -4.80
N LEU A 140 -17.33 -2.57 -3.52
CA LEU A 140 -16.66 -3.39 -2.51
C LEU A 140 -17.67 -4.31 -1.81
N SER A 141 -17.46 -5.62 -1.95
CA SER A 141 -18.23 -6.62 -1.22
C SER A 141 -17.89 -6.58 0.27
N LYS A 142 -18.91 -6.59 1.13
CA LYS A 142 -18.73 -6.71 2.58
C LYS A 142 -18.09 -8.04 3.01
N ARG A 143 -18.13 -9.06 2.13
CA ARG A 143 -17.54 -10.39 2.33
C ARG A 143 -16.03 -10.45 2.07
N LEU A 144 -15.42 -9.35 1.62
CA LEU A 144 -14.03 -9.31 1.23
C LEU A 144 -13.06 -9.77 2.36
N PRO A 145 -13.22 -9.32 3.62
CA PRO A 145 -12.37 -9.81 4.71
C PRO A 145 -12.50 -11.31 4.94
N GLU A 146 -13.72 -11.86 4.88
CA GLU A 146 -13.96 -13.30 5.02
C GLU A 146 -13.32 -14.10 3.89
N LEU A 147 -13.49 -13.67 2.63
CA LEU A 147 -12.90 -14.36 1.47
C LEU A 147 -11.37 -14.40 1.51
N ILE A 148 -10.73 -13.30 1.94
CA ILE A 148 -9.27 -13.27 2.15
C ILE A 148 -8.88 -14.25 3.25
N SER A 149 -9.56 -14.19 4.39
CA SER A 149 -9.31 -15.05 5.55
C SER A 149 -9.44 -16.54 5.23
N GLU A 150 -10.44 -16.94 4.43
CA GLU A 150 -10.69 -18.34 4.08
C GLU A 150 -9.56 -18.95 3.21
N ASN A 151 -8.81 -18.11 2.49
CA ASN A 151 -7.84 -18.59 1.49
C ASN A 151 -6.38 -18.27 1.84
N ILE A 152 -6.12 -17.32 2.74
CA ILE A 152 -4.76 -16.82 2.97
C ILE A 152 -3.78 -17.89 3.45
N GLU A 153 -4.24 -18.78 4.32
CA GLU A 153 -3.41 -19.86 4.87
C GLU A 153 -2.92 -20.82 3.77
N LYS A 154 -3.77 -21.13 2.79
CA LYS A 154 -3.39 -21.96 1.65
C LYS A 154 -2.27 -21.30 0.82
N CYS A 155 -2.38 -20.00 0.55
CA CYS A 155 -1.35 -19.25 -0.16
C CYS A 155 -0.01 -19.29 0.58
N LEU A 156 -0.03 -19.17 1.92
CA LEU A 156 1.16 -19.22 2.75
C LEU A 156 1.79 -20.62 2.77
N VAL A 157 0.98 -21.66 2.95
CA VAL A 157 1.47 -23.05 2.91
C VAL A 157 2.13 -23.34 1.56
N GLU A 158 1.54 -22.92 0.45
CA GLU A 158 2.15 -23.11 -0.87
C GLU A 158 3.46 -22.34 -1.05
N ALA A 159 3.51 -21.08 -0.59
CA ALA A 159 4.69 -20.23 -0.69
C ALA A 159 5.85 -20.67 0.22
N PHE A 160 5.57 -21.14 1.43
CA PHE A 160 6.57 -21.48 2.44
C PHE A 160 6.93 -22.97 2.51
N ARG A 161 6.17 -23.86 1.85
CA ARG A 161 6.49 -25.31 1.77
C ARG A 161 7.95 -25.57 1.35
N PRO A 162 8.53 -24.92 0.33
CA PRO A 162 9.92 -25.16 -0.05
C PRO A 162 10.94 -24.75 1.02
N LEU A 163 10.55 -23.91 1.98
CA LEU A 163 11.40 -23.41 3.07
C LEU A 163 11.18 -24.16 4.39
N GLY A 164 10.19 -25.07 4.45
CA GLY A 164 9.87 -25.83 5.66
C GLY A 164 9.33 -24.97 6.81
N ILE A 165 8.82 -23.77 6.53
CA ILE A 165 8.24 -22.87 7.54
C ILE A 165 6.74 -23.11 7.64
N SER A 166 6.27 -23.36 8.87
CA SER A 166 4.85 -23.54 9.20
C SER A 166 4.40 -22.72 10.41
N ASP A 167 5.33 -22.13 11.17
CA ASP A 167 5.02 -21.20 12.25
C ASP A 167 4.91 -19.77 11.70
N TRP A 168 3.67 -19.29 11.58
CA TRP A 168 3.38 -17.94 11.10
C TRP A 168 3.87 -16.83 12.04
N ASN A 169 4.18 -17.16 13.31
CA ASN A 169 4.79 -16.24 14.25
C ASN A 169 6.33 -16.26 14.19
N SER A 170 6.96 -17.16 13.43
CA SER A 170 8.41 -17.13 13.21
C SER A 170 8.84 -16.21 12.06
N ILE A 171 7.89 -15.52 11.41
CA ILE A 171 8.15 -14.63 10.26
C ILE A 171 7.64 -13.20 10.50
N PHE A 172 8.20 -12.23 9.76
CA PHE A 172 7.72 -10.85 9.75
C PHE A 172 6.66 -10.62 8.66
N TRP A 173 5.80 -9.62 8.85
CA TRP A 173 4.59 -9.44 8.05
C TRP A 173 4.48 -8.04 7.42
N ALA A 174 4.50 -7.98 6.10
CA ALA A 174 4.25 -6.79 5.31
C ALA A 174 2.93 -6.89 4.54
N VAL A 175 1.80 -6.68 5.24
CA VAL A 175 0.46 -6.86 4.66
C VAL A 175 -0.09 -5.56 4.10
N HIS A 176 -0.78 -5.60 2.95
CA HIS A 176 -1.52 -4.46 2.43
C HIS A 176 -2.61 -4.00 3.42
N PRO A 177 -2.57 -2.74 3.91
CA PRO A 177 -3.56 -2.19 4.83
C PRO A 177 -4.86 -1.78 4.10
N GLY A 178 -5.56 -2.75 3.50
CA GLY A 178 -6.80 -2.51 2.76
C GLY A 178 -7.94 -1.97 3.63
N GLY A 179 -7.92 -2.31 4.92
CA GLY A 179 -8.83 -1.82 5.95
C GLY A 179 -8.65 -2.62 7.24
N PRO A 180 -9.09 -2.09 8.41
CA PRO A 180 -8.82 -2.71 9.70
C PRO A 180 -9.39 -4.13 9.80
N LYS A 181 -10.60 -4.36 9.27
CA LYS A 181 -11.25 -5.68 9.28
C LYS A 181 -10.46 -6.76 8.52
N ILE A 182 -9.73 -6.40 7.46
CA ILE A 182 -8.90 -7.38 6.73
C ILE A 182 -7.75 -7.82 7.63
N LEU A 183 -7.10 -6.86 8.30
CA LEU A 183 -5.99 -7.14 9.22
C LEU A 183 -6.46 -7.97 10.41
N ASP A 184 -7.60 -7.61 11.00
CA ASP A 184 -8.18 -8.34 12.15
C ASP A 184 -8.48 -9.80 11.78
N ARG A 185 -9.04 -10.04 10.58
CA ARG A 185 -9.33 -11.40 10.11
C ARG A 185 -8.09 -12.21 9.78
N VAL A 186 -7.07 -11.60 9.17
CA VAL A 186 -5.79 -12.27 8.91
C VAL A 186 -5.09 -12.65 10.22
N GLU A 187 -5.07 -11.74 11.19
CA GLU A 187 -4.49 -11.96 12.52
C GLU A 187 -5.20 -13.11 13.25
N GLU A 188 -6.54 -13.06 13.32
CA GLU A 188 -7.38 -14.09 13.94
C GLU A 188 -7.21 -15.46 13.28
N ARG A 189 -7.29 -15.50 11.95
CA ARG A 189 -7.26 -16.75 11.19
C ARG A 189 -5.94 -17.50 11.33
N LEU A 190 -4.84 -16.77 11.34
CA LEU A 190 -3.49 -17.34 11.36
C LEU A 190 -2.92 -17.46 12.77
N GLY A 191 -3.67 -17.03 13.80
CA GLY A 191 -3.20 -17.03 15.18
C GLY A 191 -1.95 -16.17 15.39
N LEU A 192 -1.88 -15.02 14.71
CA LEU A 192 -0.73 -14.13 14.81
C LEU A 192 -0.71 -13.43 16.17
N GLU A 193 0.47 -13.26 16.73
CA GLU A 193 0.68 -12.36 17.85
C GLU A 193 0.28 -10.92 17.45
N PRO A 194 -0.33 -10.12 18.36
CA PRO A 194 -0.80 -8.77 18.04
C PRO A 194 0.29 -7.84 17.48
N GLU A 195 1.54 -8.15 17.80
CA GLU A 195 2.73 -7.41 17.40
C GLU A 195 3.04 -7.55 15.90
N LYS A 196 2.67 -8.68 15.27
CA LYS A 196 3.05 -9.00 13.88
C LYS A 196 2.53 -8.00 12.86
N LEU A 197 1.31 -7.50 13.05
CA LEU A 197 0.69 -6.54 12.14
C LEU A 197 0.86 -5.09 12.60
N ARG A 198 1.63 -4.80 13.65
CA ARG A 198 1.84 -3.41 14.12
C ARG A 198 2.40 -2.48 13.04
N PRO A 199 3.41 -2.85 12.24
CA PRO A 199 3.89 -2.00 11.15
C PRO A 199 2.79 -1.68 10.12
N THR A 200 2.01 -2.69 9.71
CA THR A 200 0.87 -2.50 8.80
C THR A 200 -0.20 -1.59 9.41
N ARG A 201 -0.57 -1.81 10.67
CA ARG A 201 -1.55 -0.98 11.40
C ARG A 201 -1.05 0.45 11.59
N HIS A 202 0.26 0.65 11.80
CA HIS A 202 0.87 1.97 11.85
C HIS A 202 0.72 2.71 10.52
N VAL A 203 1.04 2.07 9.40
CA VAL A 203 0.87 2.68 8.07
C VAL A 203 -0.59 3.01 7.78
N LEU A 204 -1.53 2.12 8.12
CA LEU A 204 -2.97 2.41 8.01
C LEU A 204 -3.37 3.64 8.82
N ALA A 205 -2.86 3.75 10.06
CA ALA A 205 -3.15 4.87 10.93
C ALA A 205 -2.58 6.20 10.38
N GLU A 206 -1.33 6.20 9.92
CA GLU A 206 -0.64 7.43 9.52
C GLU A 206 -0.93 7.91 8.11
N TYR A 207 -1.33 7.01 7.22
CA TYR A 207 -1.45 7.32 5.80
C TYR A 207 -2.77 6.86 5.17
N GLY A 208 -3.51 5.98 5.84
CA GLY A 208 -4.68 5.31 5.27
C GLY A 208 -4.32 4.24 4.23
N ASN A 209 -5.30 3.83 3.43
CA ASN A 209 -5.09 2.95 2.28
C ASN A 209 -4.63 3.79 1.08
N MET A 210 -3.36 3.65 0.70
CA MET A 210 -2.71 4.32 -0.44
C MET A 210 -2.61 3.40 -1.67
N TRP A 211 -3.54 2.45 -1.82
CA TRP A 211 -3.54 1.49 -2.91
C TRP A 211 -2.24 0.66 -2.93
N SER A 212 -1.69 0.38 -4.11
CA SER A 212 -0.47 -0.41 -4.32
C SER A 212 0.75 0.15 -3.58
N GLY A 213 0.83 1.48 -3.38
CA GLY A 213 1.94 2.10 -2.64
C GLY A 213 2.00 1.68 -1.17
N SER A 214 0.90 1.21 -0.59
CA SER A 214 0.81 0.94 0.85
C SER A 214 1.79 -0.11 1.35
N VAL A 215 1.99 -1.22 0.60
CA VAL A 215 2.91 -2.30 1.04
C VAL A 215 4.37 -1.86 1.06
N VAL A 216 4.75 -0.89 0.20
CA VAL A 216 6.09 -0.31 0.19
C VAL A 216 6.32 0.53 1.45
N PHE A 217 5.32 1.30 1.89
CA PHE A 217 5.38 2.03 3.17
C PHE A 217 5.46 1.07 4.37
N VAL A 218 4.79 -0.08 4.31
CA VAL A 218 4.86 -1.10 5.37
C VAL A 218 6.26 -1.71 5.45
N LEU A 219 6.87 -2.08 4.32
CA LEU A 219 8.27 -2.55 4.31
C LEU A 219 9.22 -1.51 4.87
N ASP A 220 9.04 -0.24 4.48
CA ASP A 220 9.86 0.87 4.98
C ASP A 220 9.69 1.06 6.50
N GLU A 221 8.47 0.91 7.02
CA GLU A 221 8.19 0.96 8.45
C GLU A 221 8.85 -0.20 9.20
N ILE A 222 8.78 -1.43 8.69
CA ILE A 222 9.41 -2.61 9.30
C ILE A 222 10.92 -2.39 9.45
N ARG A 223 11.61 -2.00 8.38
CA ARG A 223 13.06 -1.78 8.45
C ARG A 223 13.43 -0.63 9.38
N ARG A 224 12.68 0.49 9.37
CA ARG A 224 12.95 1.66 10.22
C ARG A 224 12.77 1.33 11.70
N ARG A 225 11.74 0.55 12.04
CA ARG A 225 11.54 0.04 13.40
C ARG A 225 12.65 -0.91 13.81
N SER A 226 13.05 -1.82 12.93
CA SER A 226 14.12 -2.78 13.18
C SER A 226 15.43 -2.08 13.54
N VAL A 227 15.82 -1.07 12.75
CA VAL A 227 17.01 -0.25 13.03
C VAL A 227 16.87 0.50 14.35
N LYS A 228 15.72 1.15 14.59
CA LYS A 228 15.48 1.91 15.83
C LYS A 228 15.55 1.02 17.08
N ASN A 229 15.10 -0.23 16.97
CA ASN A 229 15.07 -1.18 18.08
C ASN A 229 16.39 -1.95 18.25
N GLY A 230 17.37 -1.77 17.35
CA GLY A 230 18.59 -2.57 17.34
C GLY A 230 18.34 -4.05 17.05
N SER A 231 17.30 -4.37 16.27
CA SER A 231 16.95 -5.75 15.92
C SER A 231 18.05 -6.40 15.08
N ARG A 232 18.21 -7.72 15.23
CA ARG A 232 19.25 -8.52 14.53
C ARG A 232 19.17 -8.45 12.99
N THR A 233 17.98 -8.24 12.44
CA THR A 233 17.73 -8.18 11.00
C THR A 233 16.82 -6.99 10.70
N VAL A 234 16.77 -6.56 9.43
CA VAL A 234 15.82 -5.54 8.95
C VAL A 234 14.34 -6.02 8.92
N GLY A 235 14.10 -7.27 9.31
CA GLY A 235 12.79 -7.91 9.40
C GLY A 235 12.34 -8.12 10.85
N ASP A 236 12.58 -7.13 11.71
CA ASP A 236 12.25 -7.15 13.14
C ASP A 236 12.90 -8.31 13.91
N GLY A 237 14.15 -8.63 13.55
CA GLY A 237 14.93 -9.72 14.17
C GLY A 237 14.64 -11.13 13.61
N LEU A 238 13.70 -11.25 12.68
CA LEU A 238 13.32 -12.49 12.01
C LEU A 238 14.00 -12.59 10.64
N ASP A 239 14.37 -13.81 10.21
CA ASP A 239 15.11 -14.02 8.96
C ASP A 239 14.20 -14.08 7.73
N CYS A 240 12.96 -14.54 7.90
CA CYS A 240 11.99 -14.70 6.81
C CYS A 240 10.75 -13.86 7.08
N GLY A 241 10.09 -13.45 6.00
CA GLY A 241 8.87 -12.67 6.05
C GLY A 241 8.01 -12.86 4.82
N VAL A 242 6.80 -12.32 4.88
CA VAL A 242 5.86 -12.33 3.78
C VAL A 242 5.36 -10.93 3.48
N LEU A 243 5.29 -10.59 2.19
CA LEU A 243 4.53 -9.46 1.70
C LEU A 243 3.25 -9.96 1.03
N LEU A 244 2.13 -9.36 1.41
CA LEU A 244 0.80 -9.70 0.90
C LEU A 244 0.13 -8.50 0.24
N GLY A 245 -0.24 -8.67 -1.03
CA GLY A 245 -1.08 -7.74 -1.79
C GLY A 245 -2.49 -8.29 -2.01
N PHE A 246 -3.50 -7.43 -1.96
CA PHE A 246 -4.89 -7.79 -2.26
C PHE A 246 -5.44 -6.87 -3.34
N GLY A 247 -6.03 -7.45 -4.38
CA GLY A 247 -6.56 -6.71 -5.53
C GLY A 247 -7.91 -7.24 -6.04
N PRO A 248 -8.59 -6.49 -6.93
CA PRO A 248 -9.82 -6.94 -7.58
C PRO A 248 -9.65 -8.28 -8.29
N GLY A 249 -10.65 -9.17 -8.17
CA GLY A 249 -10.59 -10.53 -8.68
C GLY A 249 -11.51 -11.48 -7.91
N LEU A 250 -11.30 -11.81 -6.65
CA LEU A 250 -10.23 -11.46 -5.70
C LEU A 250 -8.87 -12.08 -6.09
N THR A 251 -7.81 -11.26 -6.07
CA THR A 251 -6.42 -11.72 -6.29
C THR A 251 -5.59 -11.48 -5.04
N VAL A 252 -4.80 -12.48 -4.65
CA VAL A 252 -3.81 -12.40 -3.57
C VAL A 252 -2.43 -12.59 -4.17
N GLU A 253 -1.55 -11.61 -3.99
CA GLU A 253 -0.12 -11.75 -4.30
C GLU A 253 0.64 -12.05 -3.02
N THR A 254 1.47 -13.10 -3.06
CA THR A 254 2.30 -13.54 -1.94
C THR A 254 3.76 -13.54 -2.35
N VAL A 255 4.56 -12.72 -1.69
CA VAL A 255 6.01 -12.63 -1.92
C VAL A 255 6.73 -13.04 -0.66
N VAL A 256 7.54 -14.10 -0.75
CA VAL A 256 8.42 -14.51 0.34
C VAL A 256 9.66 -13.62 0.35
N LEU A 257 10.00 -13.10 1.52
CA LEU A 257 11.13 -12.21 1.74
C LEU A 257 12.13 -12.85 2.69
N ARG A 258 13.41 -12.56 2.46
CA ARG A 258 14.48 -12.84 3.41
C ARG A 258 15.06 -11.52 3.90
N ALA A 259 15.06 -11.31 5.21
CA ALA A 259 15.68 -10.14 5.80
C ALA A 259 17.20 -10.29 5.80
N LEU A 260 17.88 -9.19 5.53
CA LEU A 260 19.33 -9.08 5.69
C LEU A 260 19.65 -8.64 7.12
N ILE A 261 20.88 -8.96 7.54
CA ILE A 261 21.49 -8.49 8.78
C ILE A 261 21.91 -7.04 8.60
#